data_AF-A0A4W5RCV7-F1
#
_entry.id   AF-A0A4W5RCV7-F1
#
_cell.length_a   1.000
_cell.length_b   1.000
_cell.length_c   1.000
_cell.angle_alpha   90.00
_cell.angle_beta   90.00
_cell.angle_gamma   90.00
#
_symmetry.space_group_name_H-M   'P 1'
#
loop_
_entity.id
_entity.type
_entity.pdbx_description
1 polymer ?
#
loop_
_entity_poly.entity_id
_entity_poly.type
_entity_poly.pdbx_seq_one_letter_code
_entity_poly.pdbx_strand_id
1 'polypeptide(L)'
;MTSMSSLFSFTSPAVKRLLGWKQGDEEEKWAEKAVDALVKKLKKKKGAMEDLEKALSSPGQPSKCVTIPRSLDGRLQVSHRKGLPHVIYCRVWRWPDLQSHHELKPLEVCDYPFGSKQKEVCINPYHYKRVESPVLPPVLVPRHSEFNPQHSLLVQFRNMTHNEPHMPLNISDIMAAGKIVFLSFFNGGEFPPGLNHCSTSAVTSICYPDPPFYAAATLFIIYS
;
A
#
# COMPACT_ATOMS: atom_id res chain seq x y z
N MET A 1 30.30 -21.02 -29.99
CA MET A 1 29.10 -21.90 -29.96
C MET A 1 28.14 -21.29 -28.97
N THR A 2 27.01 -20.80 -29.48
CA THR A 2 26.00 -20.02 -28.75
C THR A 2 25.31 -20.88 -27.70
N SER A 3 25.30 -20.40 -26.45
CA SER A 3 24.65 -21.03 -25.31
C SER A 3 23.14 -21.05 -25.54
N MET A 4 22.62 -22.23 -25.87
CA MET A 4 21.20 -22.52 -26.06
C MET A 4 20.58 -22.83 -24.70
N SER A 5 20.24 -21.78 -23.95
CA SER A 5 19.57 -21.88 -22.66
C SER A 5 18.46 -20.83 -22.54
N SER A 6 17.47 -20.90 -23.44
CA SER A 6 16.25 -20.08 -23.37
C SER A 6 14.98 -20.82 -23.81
N LEU A 7 14.85 -22.12 -23.47
CA LEU A 7 13.73 -22.95 -23.90
C LEU A 7 12.66 -23.27 -22.83
N PHE A 8 12.79 -22.75 -21.61
CA PHE A 8 11.73 -22.90 -20.59
C PHE A 8 11.50 -21.62 -19.79
N SER A 9 11.12 -20.53 -20.46
CA SER A 9 10.35 -19.48 -19.77
C SER A 9 8.97 -20.05 -19.51
N PHE A 10 8.69 -20.39 -18.25
CA PHE A 10 7.48 -21.07 -17.75
C PHE A 10 6.22 -20.19 -17.81
N THR A 11 6.10 -19.34 -18.85
CA THR A 11 4.98 -18.44 -19.03
C THR A 11 3.87 -19.14 -19.78
N SER A 12 2.64 -19.02 -19.29
CA SER A 12 1.48 -19.60 -19.98
C SER A 12 1.35 -19.01 -21.39
N PRO A 13 0.98 -19.77 -22.43
CA PRO A 13 0.82 -19.25 -23.80
C PRO A 13 -0.10 -18.01 -23.89
N ALA A 14 -1.11 -17.94 -23.02
CA ALA A 14 -1.97 -16.77 -22.86
C ALA A 14 -1.20 -15.51 -22.39
N VAL A 15 -0.28 -15.65 -21.44
CA VAL A 15 0.56 -14.55 -20.94
C VAL A 15 1.46 -14.04 -22.05
N LYS A 16 2.08 -14.93 -22.83
CA LYS A 16 2.92 -14.55 -23.97
C LYS A 16 2.14 -13.75 -25.02
N ARG A 17 0.91 -14.16 -25.34
CA ARG A 17 0.03 -13.42 -26.26
C ARG A 17 -0.33 -12.03 -25.72
N LEU A 18 -0.70 -11.94 -24.44
CA LEU A 18 -1.04 -10.66 -23.80
C LEU A 18 0.16 -9.72 -23.66
N LEU A 19 1.36 -10.25 -23.47
CA LEU A 19 2.59 -9.45 -23.42
C LEU A 19 3.01 -8.91 -24.78
N GLY A 20 2.60 -9.55 -25.88
CA GLY A 20 2.82 -9.00 -27.23
C GLY A 20 2.15 -7.64 -27.47
N TRP A 21 1.16 -7.28 -26.65
CA TRP A 21 0.48 -5.97 -26.70
C TRP A 21 1.02 -4.95 -25.71
N LYS A 22 2.05 -5.30 -24.91
CA LYS A 22 2.64 -4.42 -23.90
C LYS A 22 3.32 -3.22 -24.57
N GLN A 23 3.25 -2.05 -23.93
CA GLN A 23 3.92 -0.83 -24.35
C GLN A 23 5.19 -0.58 -23.52
N GLY A 24 6.32 -0.26 -24.18
CA GLY A 24 7.61 0.10 -23.55
C GLY A 24 8.39 -1.07 -22.93
N ASP A 25 9.64 -0.82 -22.52
CA ASP A 25 10.62 -1.90 -22.27
C ASP A 25 11.03 -2.01 -20.78
N GLU A 26 11.09 -0.90 -20.04
CA GLU A 26 11.82 -0.81 -18.77
C GLU A 26 11.27 -1.67 -17.60
N GLU A 27 9.98 -2.02 -17.61
CA GLU A 27 9.32 -2.75 -16.50
C GLU A 27 8.75 -4.12 -16.91
N GLU A 28 9.40 -4.79 -17.87
CA GLU A 28 8.92 -6.04 -18.46
C GLU A 28 8.72 -7.18 -17.45
N LYS A 29 9.70 -7.44 -16.58
CA LYS A 29 9.64 -8.54 -15.59
C LYS A 29 8.48 -8.40 -14.61
N TRP A 30 8.12 -7.17 -14.25
CA TRP A 30 6.99 -6.95 -13.34
C TRP A 30 5.66 -7.02 -14.07
N ALA A 31 5.58 -6.46 -15.28
CA ALA A 31 4.39 -6.56 -16.14
C ALA A 31 4.03 -8.01 -16.45
N GLU A 32 5.02 -8.87 -16.74
CA GLU A 32 4.83 -10.30 -16.92
C GLU A 32 4.14 -10.96 -15.72
N LYS A 33 4.60 -10.68 -14.50
CA LYS A 33 3.97 -11.19 -13.27
C LYS A 33 2.54 -10.67 -13.09
N ALA A 34 2.27 -9.41 -13.46
CA ALA A 34 0.95 -8.81 -13.37
C ALA A 34 -0.04 -9.45 -14.36
N VAL A 35 0.41 -9.72 -15.59
CA VAL A 35 -0.37 -10.40 -16.63
C VAL A 35 -0.57 -11.87 -16.27
N ASP A 36 0.44 -12.57 -15.76
CA ASP A 36 0.30 -13.95 -15.28
C ASP A 36 -0.73 -14.07 -14.15
N ALA A 37 -0.66 -13.17 -13.18
CA ALA A 37 -1.65 -13.10 -12.11
C ALA A 37 -3.06 -12.80 -12.64
N LEU A 38 -3.20 -11.97 -13.67
CA LEU A 38 -4.48 -11.70 -14.32
C LEU A 38 -5.04 -12.93 -15.02
N VAL A 39 -4.23 -13.58 -15.86
CA VAL A 39 -4.62 -14.75 -16.63
C VAL A 39 -5.10 -15.86 -15.70
N LYS A 40 -4.43 -16.08 -14.56
CA LYS A 40 -4.87 -17.03 -13.53
C LYS A 40 -6.24 -16.69 -12.96
N LYS A 41 -6.58 -15.41 -12.80
CA LYS A 41 -7.91 -14.97 -12.36
C LYS A 41 -8.96 -15.10 -13.46
N LEU A 42 -8.65 -14.71 -14.69
CA LEU A 42 -9.57 -14.78 -15.81
C LEU A 42 -9.88 -16.21 -16.23
N LYS A 43 -8.93 -17.15 -16.08
CA LYS A 43 -9.19 -18.59 -16.31
C LYS A 43 -10.30 -19.18 -15.42
N LYS A 44 -10.63 -18.54 -14.29
CA LYS A 44 -11.77 -18.95 -13.44
C LYS A 44 -13.12 -18.50 -14.00
N LYS A 45 -13.14 -17.54 -14.94
CA LYS A 45 -14.33 -17.00 -15.59
C LYS A 45 -14.35 -17.41 -17.07
N LYS A 46 -15.33 -18.23 -17.47
CA LYS A 46 -15.48 -18.64 -18.87
C LYS A 46 -15.75 -17.42 -19.77
N GLY A 47 -15.02 -17.28 -20.88
CA GLY A 47 -15.20 -16.20 -21.87
C GLY A 47 -14.41 -14.92 -21.58
N ALA A 48 -13.95 -14.70 -20.34
CA ALA A 48 -13.31 -13.44 -19.96
C ALA A 48 -11.91 -13.27 -20.57
N MET A 49 -11.22 -14.37 -20.88
CA MET A 49 -9.91 -14.33 -21.52
C MET A 49 -10.04 -13.97 -23.00
N GLU A 50 -11.01 -14.57 -23.68
CA GLU A 50 -11.32 -14.33 -25.09
C GLU A 50 -11.79 -12.88 -25.31
N ASP A 51 -12.65 -12.37 -24.42
CA ASP A 51 -13.10 -10.98 -24.45
C ASP A 51 -11.93 -9.99 -24.28
N LEU A 52 -10.95 -10.31 -23.43
CA LEU A 52 -9.74 -9.50 -23.25
C LEU A 52 -8.84 -9.52 -24.49
N GLU A 53 -8.59 -10.70 -25.07
CA GLU A 53 -7.80 -10.83 -26.30
C GLU A 53 -8.45 -10.07 -27.46
N LYS A 54 -9.77 -10.15 -27.58
CA LYS A 54 -10.54 -9.42 -28.59
C LYS A 54 -10.41 -7.90 -28.40
N ALA A 55 -10.53 -7.42 -27.16
CA ALA A 55 -10.37 -6.00 -26.85
C ALA A 55 -8.96 -5.49 -27.22
N LEU A 56 -7.91 -6.26 -26.93
CA LEU A 56 -6.52 -5.90 -27.26
C LEU A 56 -6.22 -5.98 -28.75
N SER A 57 -6.75 -6.98 -29.46
CA SER A 57 -6.46 -7.22 -30.88
C SER A 57 -7.19 -6.27 -31.83
N SER A 58 -8.29 -5.66 -31.40
CA SER A 58 -9.09 -4.74 -32.23
C SER A 58 -9.41 -3.43 -31.51
N PRO A 59 -8.40 -2.55 -31.31
CA PRO A 59 -8.60 -1.23 -30.75
C PRO A 59 -9.58 -0.43 -31.62
N GLY A 60 -10.70 0.02 -31.04
CA GLY A 60 -11.73 0.79 -31.74
C GLY A 60 -13.04 0.04 -32.00
N GLN A 61 -13.07 -1.27 -31.82
CA GLN A 61 -14.35 -2.01 -31.76
C GLN A 61 -14.90 -2.02 -30.32
N PRO A 62 -16.23 -1.96 -30.14
CA PRO A 62 -16.84 -2.11 -28.83
C PRO A 62 -16.52 -3.51 -28.28
N SER A 63 -16.00 -3.55 -27.05
CA SER A 63 -15.64 -4.78 -26.34
C SER A 63 -16.39 -4.86 -25.02
N LYS A 64 -16.56 -6.09 -24.50
CA LYS A 64 -17.24 -6.34 -23.22
C LYS A 64 -16.35 -5.98 -22.02
N CYS A 65 -16.97 -5.84 -20.86
CA CYS A 65 -16.25 -5.65 -19.60
C CYS A 65 -15.47 -6.92 -19.26
N VAL A 66 -14.17 -6.75 -18.98
CA VAL A 66 -13.33 -7.83 -18.43
C VAL A 66 -13.10 -7.50 -16.97
N THR A 67 -13.71 -8.25 -16.06
CA THR A 67 -13.76 -7.90 -14.64
C THR A 67 -12.97 -8.86 -13.74
N ILE A 68 -12.44 -8.32 -12.65
CA ILE A 68 -11.85 -9.10 -11.54
C ILE A 68 -12.52 -8.75 -10.21
N PRO A 69 -12.49 -9.63 -9.19
CA PRO A 69 -12.97 -9.31 -7.86
C PRO A 69 -12.24 -8.11 -7.27
N ARG A 70 -13.00 -7.19 -6.67
CA ARG A 70 -12.48 -5.97 -6.02
C ARG A 70 -12.06 -6.28 -4.58
N SER A 71 -10.83 -5.92 -4.22
CA SER A 71 -10.35 -5.94 -2.83
C SER A 71 -11.09 -4.89 -1.98
N LEU A 72 -11.09 -5.04 -0.66
CA LEU A 72 -11.73 -4.07 0.26
C LEU A 72 -11.21 -2.64 0.08
N ASP A 73 -9.90 -2.49 -0.12
CA ASP A 73 -9.23 -1.21 -0.37
C ASP A 73 -9.14 -0.86 -1.87
N GLY A 74 -9.66 -1.70 -2.76
CA GLY A 74 -9.59 -1.55 -4.21
C GLY A 74 -8.20 -1.77 -4.82
N ARG A 75 -7.18 -2.14 -4.04
CA ARG A 75 -5.81 -2.35 -4.53
C ARG A 75 -5.54 -3.81 -4.87
N LEU A 76 -4.69 -4.01 -5.87
CA LEU A 76 -4.15 -5.29 -6.29
C LEU A 76 -2.65 -5.34 -5.94
N GLN A 77 -2.23 -6.41 -5.27
CA GLN A 77 -0.83 -6.68 -4.97
C GLN A 77 -0.25 -7.66 -6.00
N VAL A 78 0.84 -7.25 -6.65
CA VAL A 78 1.61 -8.08 -7.59
C VAL A 78 3.08 -7.99 -7.23
N SER A 79 3.70 -9.12 -6.89
CA SER A 79 5.14 -9.22 -6.59
C SER A 79 5.65 -8.12 -5.63
N HIS A 80 4.99 -7.99 -4.47
CA HIS A 80 5.27 -6.99 -3.42
C HIS A 80 4.93 -5.52 -3.74
N ARG A 81 4.43 -5.22 -4.95
CA ARG A 81 3.94 -3.88 -5.29
C ARG A 81 2.42 -3.81 -5.21
N LYS A 82 1.87 -2.73 -4.65
CA LYS A 82 0.42 -2.49 -4.57
C LYS A 82 0.04 -1.36 -5.52
N GLY A 83 -1.02 -1.56 -6.30
CA GLY A 83 -1.55 -0.54 -7.20
C GLY A 83 -3.01 -0.78 -7.52
N LEU A 84 -3.65 0.16 -8.21
CA LEU A 84 -5.05 -0.01 -8.62
C LEU A 84 -5.12 -0.87 -9.88
N PRO A 85 -6.00 -1.89 -9.95
CA PRO A 85 -5.96 -2.88 -11.03
C PRO A 85 -6.17 -2.26 -12.42
N HIS A 86 -7.12 -1.36 -12.57
CA HIS A 86 -7.37 -0.67 -13.84
C HIS A 86 -6.16 0.18 -14.28
N VAL A 87 -5.48 0.87 -13.35
CA VAL A 87 -4.25 1.63 -13.65
C VAL A 87 -3.12 0.72 -14.09
N ILE A 88 -2.89 -0.39 -13.38
CA ILE A 88 -1.84 -1.37 -13.68
C ILE A 88 -2.00 -1.86 -15.13
N TYR A 89 -3.19 -2.34 -15.50
CA TYR A 89 -3.40 -2.93 -16.81
C TYR A 89 -3.51 -1.89 -17.94
N CYS A 90 -4.00 -0.68 -17.67
CA CYS A 90 -3.90 0.42 -18.63
C CYS A 90 -2.45 0.83 -18.90
N ARG A 91 -1.60 0.82 -17.87
CA ARG A 91 -0.17 1.11 -18.02
C ARG A 91 0.54 0.07 -18.87
N VAL A 92 0.23 -1.22 -18.65
CA VAL A 92 0.82 -2.32 -19.41
C VAL A 92 0.49 -2.23 -20.90
N TRP A 93 -0.77 -2.00 -21.28
CA TRP A 93 -1.22 -2.14 -22.67
C TRP A 93 -1.44 -0.85 -23.46
N ARG A 94 -1.50 0.32 -22.82
CA ARG A 94 -1.82 1.58 -23.51
C ARG A 94 -0.88 2.73 -23.20
N TRP A 95 -0.67 3.04 -21.92
CA TRP A 95 0.02 4.26 -21.49
C TRP A 95 1.12 3.95 -20.47
N PRO A 96 2.34 3.60 -20.90
CA PRO A 96 3.42 3.22 -19.98
C PRO A 96 3.81 4.36 -19.02
N ASP A 97 3.57 5.61 -19.44
CA ASP A 97 3.82 6.85 -18.70
C ASP A 97 2.66 7.27 -17.78
N LEU A 98 1.57 6.51 -17.71
CA LEU A 98 0.42 6.81 -16.85
C LEU A 98 0.83 6.87 -15.38
N GLN A 99 0.70 8.01 -14.70
CA GLN A 99 1.20 8.19 -13.34
C GLN A 99 0.16 7.77 -12.30
N SER A 100 -1.10 8.19 -12.47
CA SER A 100 -2.13 8.01 -11.46
C SER A 100 -3.51 7.67 -12.04
N HIS A 101 -4.45 7.31 -11.16
CA HIS A 101 -5.84 7.07 -11.53
C HIS A 101 -6.61 8.35 -11.90
N HIS A 102 -6.13 9.53 -11.53
CA HIS A 102 -6.78 10.80 -11.87
C HIS A 102 -6.71 11.11 -13.37
N GLU A 103 -5.72 10.53 -14.06
CA GLU A 103 -5.57 10.59 -15.51
C GLU A 103 -6.49 9.61 -16.24
N LEU A 104 -7.29 8.80 -15.55
CA LEU A 104 -8.23 7.85 -16.17
C LEU A 104 -9.67 8.23 -15.84
N LYS A 105 -10.51 8.34 -16.88
CA LYS A 105 -11.96 8.36 -16.74
C LYS A 105 -12.59 7.15 -17.43
N PRO A 106 -13.57 6.48 -16.81
CA PRO A 106 -14.30 5.41 -17.48
C PRO A 106 -15.12 5.95 -18.66
N LEU A 107 -15.34 5.11 -19.67
CA LEU A 107 -16.31 5.35 -20.72
C LEU A 107 -17.70 4.91 -20.26
N GLU A 108 -18.75 5.45 -20.89
CA GLU A 108 -20.15 5.12 -20.57
C GLU A 108 -20.51 3.65 -20.86
N VAL A 109 -19.80 3.03 -21.80
CA VAL A 109 -19.90 1.60 -22.16
C VAL A 109 -19.43 0.66 -21.03
N CYS A 110 -18.73 1.18 -20.03
CA CYS A 110 -18.20 0.37 -18.93
C CYS A 110 -19.25 0.21 -17.82
N ASP A 111 -19.77 -1.02 -17.65
CA ASP A 111 -20.74 -1.35 -16.59
C ASP A 111 -20.09 -1.47 -15.19
N TYR A 112 -18.80 -1.80 -15.14
CA TYR A 112 -18.05 -2.06 -13.91
C TYR A 112 -16.84 -1.12 -13.72
N PRO A 113 -17.00 0.21 -13.82
CA PRO A 113 -15.87 1.13 -13.69
C PRO A 113 -15.37 1.13 -12.24
N PHE A 114 -14.09 1.40 -12.03
CA PHE A 114 -13.48 1.38 -10.69
C PHE A 114 -14.23 2.23 -9.65
N GLY A 115 -14.77 3.39 -10.04
CA GLY A 115 -15.51 4.30 -9.17
C GLY A 115 -16.90 3.81 -8.72
N SER A 116 -17.46 2.78 -9.37
CA SER A 116 -18.82 2.28 -9.09
C SER A 116 -18.94 1.53 -7.75
N LYS A 117 -17.81 1.25 -7.07
CA LYS A 117 -17.75 0.53 -5.77
C LYS A 117 -18.43 -0.85 -5.77
N GLN A 118 -18.67 -1.44 -6.94
CA GLN A 118 -19.23 -2.79 -7.06
C GLN A 118 -18.25 -3.88 -6.57
N LYS A 119 -18.75 -5.12 -6.43
CA LYS A 119 -17.94 -6.30 -6.05
C LYS A 119 -16.86 -6.63 -7.08
N GLU A 120 -17.06 -6.21 -8.32
CA GLU A 120 -16.19 -6.45 -9.45
C GLU A 120 -15.67 -5.13 -10.02
N VAL A 121 -14.47 -5.16 -10.61
CA VAL A 121 -13.86 -4.01 -11.29
C VAL A 121 -13.43 -4.41 -12.69
N CYS A 122 -13.81 -3.62 -13.69
CA CYS A 122 -13.36 -3.74 -15.06
C CYS A 122 -11.91 -3.31 -15.20
N ILE A 123 -11.10 -4.16 -15.84
CA ILE A 123 -9.68 -3.92 -16.14
C ILE A 123 -9.42 -3.78 -17.65
N ASN A 124 -10.46 -3.85 -18.49
CA ASN A 124 -10.32 -3.66 -19.93
C ASN A 124 -9.78 -2.23 -20.19
N PRO A 125 -8.57 -2.09 -20.76
CA PRO A 125 -7.94 -0.78 -20.89
C PRO A 125 -8.70 0.13 -21.87
N TYR A 126 -9.50 -0.42 -22.79
CA TYR A 126 -10.32 0.36 -23.73
C TYR A 126 -11.65 0.83 -23.14
N HIS A 127 -11.97 0.46 -21.91
CA HIS A 127 -13.11 0.99 -21.16
C HIS A 127 -12.76 2.25 -20.37
N TYR A 128 -11.53 2.74 -20.49
CA TYR A 128 -11.04 3.96 -19.90
C TYR A 128 -10.48 4.88 -20.98
N LYS A 129 -10.65 6.19 -20.81
CA LYS A 129 -9.97 7.22 -21.58
C LYS A 129 -8.98 7.96 -20.69
N ARG A 130 -7.84 8.32 -21.27
CA ARG A 130 -6.88 9.20 -20.61
C ARG A 130 -7.42 10.62 -20.63
N VAL A 131 -7.25 11.32 -19.52
CA VAL A 131 -7.57 12.72 -19.34
C VAL A 131 -6.37 13.42 -18.71
N GLU A 132 -6.29 14.74 -18.88
CA GLU A 132 -5.31 15.52 -18.14
C GLU A 132 -5.64 15.47 -16.65
N SER A 133 -4.60 15.25 -15.82
CA SER A 133 -4.76 15.38 -14.38
C SER A 133 -5.14 16.83 -14.08
N PRO A 134 -6.16 17.08 -13.24
CA PRO A 134 -6.50 18.44 -12.85
C PRO A 134 -5.27 19.11 -12.24
N VAL A 135 -4.90 20.28 -12.75
CA VAL A 135 -3.91 21.14 -12.11
C VAL A 135 -4.48 21.57 -10.77
N LEU A 136 -3.82 21.18 -9.69
CA LEU A 136 -4.18 21.68 -8.37
C LEU A 136 -3.94 23.20 -8.35
N PRO A 137 -4.86 24.00 -7.81
CA PRO A 137 -4.62 25.42 -7.63
C PRO A 137 -3.37 25.62 -6.76
N PRO A 138 -2.60 26.70 -6.97
CA PRO A 138 -1.41 26.97 -6.17
C PRO A 138 -1.78 26.95 -4.68
N VAL A 139 -1.11 26.10 -3.91
CA VAL A 139 -1.22 26.14 -2.45
C VAL A 139 -0.54 27.44 -2.01
N LEU A 140 -1.35 28.47 -1.75
CA LEU A 140 -0.90 29.64 -1.01
C LEU A 140 -0.62 29.19 0.42
N VAL A 141 0.57 28.67 0.66
CA VAL A 141 1.09 28.57 2.03
C VAL A 141 1.18 30.00 2.58
N PRO A 142 0.48 30.35 3.67
CA PRO A 142 0.71 31.60 4.35
C PRO A 142 2.20 31.67 4.74
N ARG A 143 2.99 32.49 4.05
CA ARG A 143 4.41 32.69 4.34
C ARG A 143 4.64 33.50 5.62
N HIS A 144 3.57 34.08 6.17
CA HIS A 144 3.58 34.71 7.47
C HIS A 144 2.79 33.82 8.42
N SER A 145 3.50 33.04 9.22
CA SER A 145 3.08 32.94 10.61
C SER A 145 3.06 34.38 11.13
N GLU A 146 1.89 34.98 11.28
CA GLU A 146 1.74 35.99 12.33
C GLU A 146 1.98 35.23 13.63
N PHE A 147 3.25 35.05 13.94
CA PHE A 147 3.72 34.50 15.19
C PHE A 147 3.29 35.51 16.24
N ASN A 148 2.08 35.35 16.78
CA ASN A 148 1.66 36.07 17.95
C ASN A 148 2.53 35.54 19.11
N PRO A 149 3.51 36.31 19.62
CA PRO A 149 4.44 35.84 20.64
C PRO A 149 3.73 35.47 21.95
N GLN A 150 2.47 35.92 22.12
CA GLN A 150 1.69 35.69 23.33
C GLN A 150 0.96 34.33 23.36
N HIS A 151 0.82 33.64 22.23
CA HIS A 151 0.16 32.32 22.16
C HIS A 151 1.11 31.15 21.91
N SER A 152 2.41 31.41 21.79
CA SER A 152 3.39 30.34 21.66
C SER A 152 3.61 29.67 23.01
N LEU A 153 3.11 28.44 23.17
CA LEU A 153 3.38 27.59 24.34
C LEU A 153 4.89 27.41 24.58
N LEU A 154 5.73 27.58 23.55
CA LEU A 154 7.19 27.55 23.67
C LEU A 154 7.75 28.70 24.52
N VAL A 155 7.09 29.87 24.57
CA VAL A 155 7.51 30.98 25.44
C VAL A 155 7.15 30.68 26.89
N GLN A 156 6.03 30.01 27.15
CA GLN A 156 5.68 29.52 28.50
C GLN A 156 6.68 28.46 28.99
N PHE A 157 7.15 27.55 28.12
CA PHE A 157 8.19 26.59 28.49
C PHE A 157 9.55 27.25 28.77
N ARG A 158 9.89 28.34 28.05
CA ARG A 158 11.16 29.06 28.24
C ARG A 158 11.19 29.88 29.54
N ASN A 159 10.04 30.30 30.05
CA ASN A 159 9.97 31.10 31.29
C ASN A 159 9.91 30.26 32.59
N MET A 160 9.89 28.93 32.51
CA MET A 160 9.99 28.06 33.69
C MET A 160 11.41 27.52 33.96
N THR A 161 12.39 27.75 33.09
CA THR A 161 13.74 27.17 33.22
C THR A 161 14.71 28.01 34.05
N HIS A 162 14.24 28.89 34.94
CA HIS A 162 15.14 29.60 35.87
C HIS A 162 15.37 28.92 37.21
N ASN A 163 14.93 27.67 37.38
CA ASN A 163 15.40 26.78 38.44
C ASN A 163 16.01 25.53 37.80
N GLU A 164 17.34 25.44 37.90
CA GLU A 164 18.19 24.30 37.56
C GLU A 164 17.59 22.98 38.08
N PRO A 165 17.59 21.92 37.24
CA PRO A 165 18.36 20.76 37.67
C PRO A 165 19.18 20.15 36.54
N HIS A 166 20.48 20.08 36.82
CA HIS A 166 21.54 19.24 36.31
C HIS A 166 21.10 18.17 35.30
N MET A 167 21.58 18.33 34.06
CA MET A 167 21.47 17.33 32.98
C MET A 167 21.94 15.94 33.48
N PRO A 168 21.21 14.83 33.21
CA PRO A 168 21.64 13.52 33.68
C PRO A 168 22.87 13.05 32.88
N LEU A 169 23.81 12.46 33.61
CA LEU A 169 25.06 11.92 33.08
C LEU A 169 24.81 10.71 32.15
N ASN A 170 25.74 10.54 31.20
CA ASN A 170 25.72 9.56 30.13
C ASN A 170 25.66 8.10 30.62
N ILE A 171 25.00 7.21 29.86
CA ILE A 171 24.80 5.77 30.14
C ILE A 171 26.09 4.97 29.88
N SER A 172 27.17 5.33 30.59
CA SER A 172 28.41 4.57 30.60
C SER A 172 28.90 4.21 32.00
N ASP A 173 28.31 4.79 33.06
CA ASP A 173 28.74 4.55 34.44
C ASP A 173 27.77 3.69 35.29
N ILE A 174 26.56 3.34 34.79
CA ILE A 174 25.58 2.49 35.49
C ILE A 174 25.88 0.99 35.29
N MET A 175 27.16 0.60 35.15
CA MET A 175 27.59 -0.80 35.28
C MET A 175 28.58 -1.01 36.43
N ALA A 176 28.94 0.04 37.19
CA ALA A 176 29.93 -0.08 38.26
C ALA A 176 29.36 -0.08 39.69
N ALA A 177 28.09 0.30 39.90
CA ALA A 177 27.50 0.34 41.24
C ALA A 177 26.17 -0.43 41.27
N GLY A 178 26.26 -1.73 41.56
CA GLY A 178 25.11 -2.64 41.65
C GLY A 178 24.08 -2.25 42.71
N LYS A 179 23.19 -1.32 42.39
CA LYS A 179 22.01 -0.98 43.20
C LYS A 179 20.80 -0.78 42.29
N ILE A 180 19.99 -1.83 42.18
CA ILE A 180 18.63 -1.79 41.65
C ILE A 180 17.77 -1.06 42.69
N VAL A 181 17.23 0.10 42.35
CA VAL A 181 16.13 0.71 43.11
C VAL A 181 14.90 0.67 42.24
N PHE A 182 14.04 -0.28 42.56
CA PHE A 182 12.67 -0.39 42.07
C PHE A 182 11.87 0.72 42.74
N LEU A 183 11.39 1.70 41.98
CA LEU A 183 10.39 2.66 42.46
C LEU A 183 9.11 2.47 41.66
N SER A 184 8.26 1.66 42.26
CA SER A 184 6.88 1.38 41.95
C SER A 184 6.01 2.63 42.17
N PHE A 185 5.20 2.99 41.17
CA PHE A 185 3.97 3.75 41.37
C PHE A 185 2.83 3.00 40.70
N PHE A 186 2.03 2.27 41.49
CA PHE A 186 0.69 1.86 41.10
C PHE A 186 -0.29 2.47 42.10
N ASN A 187 -1.14 3.35 41.59
CA ASN A 187 -2.30 3.90 42.29
C ASN A 187 -3.37 2.81 42.41
N GLY A 188 -4.04 2.78 43.56
CA GLY A 188 -4.93 1.70 43.98
C GLY A 188 -6.25 1.58 43.19
N GLY A 189 -6.75 0.35 43.16
CA GLY A 189 -8.10 -0.02 42.74
C GLY A 189 -8.32 -1.51 43.00
N GLU A 190 -9.23 -1.83 43.93
CA GLU A 190 -9.60 -3.19 44.36
C GLU A 190 -10.23 -4.02 43.22
N PHE A 191 -9.93 -5.33 43.18
CA PHE A 191 -10.68 -6.35 42.46
C PHE A 191 -10.97 -7.56 43.38
N PRO A 192 -12.12 -8.25 43.24
CA PRO A 192 -12.54 -9.34 44.12
C PRO A 192 -11.95 -10.72 43.71
N PRO A 193 -12.03 -11.75 44.59
CA PRO A 193 -11.27 -12.99 44.43
C PRO A 193 -12.06 -14.13 43.76
N GLY A 194 -11.36 -15.00 43.02
CA GLY A 194 -11.97 -16.23 42.46
C GLY A 194 -11.00 -17.15 41.70
N LEU A 195 -10.34 -18.04 42.44
CA LEU A 195 -9.92 -19.42 42.15
C LEU A 195 -9.88 -19.94 40.68
N ASN A 196 -8.72 -20.43 40.21
CA ASN A 196 -8.43 -21.88 40.17
C ASN A 196 -7.06 -22.23 39.53
N HIS A 197 -6.46 -23.26 40.11
CA HIS A 197 -5.26 -24.01 39.73
C HIS A 197 -5.13 -24.37 38.24
N CYS A 198 -3.91 -24.29 37.69
CA CYS A 198 -3.35 -25.37 36.85
C CYS A 198 -1.82 -25.30 36.82
N SER A 199 -1.20 -26.48 36.89
CA SER A 199 0.22 -26.73 37.10
C SER A 199 1.07 -26.61 35.82
N THR A 200 2.33 -26.27 36.05
CA THR A 200 3.57 -26.64 35.35
C THR A 200 3.45 -27.26 33.95
N SER A 201 3.94 -26.55 32.93
CA SER A 201 4.95 -27.07 31.99
C SER A 201 5.43 -25.98 31.04
N ALA A 202 6.73 -26.00 30.79
CA ALA A 202 7.45 -25.12 29.90
C ALA A 202 6.92 -25.17 28.46
N VAL A 203 6.90 -24.01 27.81
CA VAL A 203 7.33 -23.71 26.43
C VAL A 203 6.78 -22.33 26.08
N THR A 204 7.65 -21.47 25.58
CA THR A 204 7.40 -20.09 25.14
C THR A 204 6.21 -19.99 24.17
N SER A 205 5.12 -19.38 24.63
CA SER A 205 4.06 -18.88 23.76
C SER A 205 3.55 -17.56 24.35
N ILE A 206 3.97 -16.44 23.77
CA ILE A 206 3.37 -15.14 24.06
C ILE A 206 2.11 -15.05 23.19
N CYS A 207 0.96 -15.28 23.82
CA CYS A 207 -0.33 -14.83 23.30
C CYS A 207 -0.34 -13.30 23.34
N TYR A 208 -0.49 -12.64 22.20
CA TYR A 208 -0.82 -11.22 22.14
C TYR A 208 -2.30 -11.05 22.48
N PRO A 209 -2.69 -10.24 23.47
CA PRO A 209 -4.03 -9.66 23.48
C PRO A 209 -4.10 -8.57 22.40
N ASP A 210 -5.18 -8.58 21.62
CA ASP A 210 -5.49 -7.54 20.63
C ASP A 210 -5.43 -6.13 21.27
N PRO A 211 -4.83 -5.13 20.61
CA PRO A 211 -4.98 -3.74 21.03
C PRO A 211 -6.29 -3.15 20.48
N PRO A 212 -7.08 -2.42 21.28
CA PRO A 212 -8.09 -1.53 20.72
C PRO A 212 -7.37 -0.34 20.06
N PHE A 213 -7.85 0.01 18.87
CA PHE A 213 -7.67 1.26 18.14
C PHE A 213 -6.93 2.40 18.89
N TYR A 214 -5.82 2.88 18.32
CA TYR A 214 -5.57 4.27 17.87
C TYR A 214 -4.05 4.55 17.74
N ALA A 215 -3.69 5.32 16.71
CA ALA A 215 -2.40 5.98 16.44
C ALA A 215 -1.22 5.10 15.93
N ALA A 216 -1.10 4.99 14.59
CA ALA A 216 0.15 4.68 13.92
C ALA A 216 0.97 5.97 13.73
N ALA A 217 2.09 6.12 14.44
CA ALA A 217 3.12 7.09 14.11
C ALA A 217 4.23 6.37 13.33
N THR A 218 4.36 6.70 12.05
CA THR A 218 5.45 6.23 11.19
C THR A 218 6.72 7.03 11.52
N LEU A 219 7.74 6.38 12.07
CA LEU A 219 9.08 6.96 12.21
C LEU A 219 9.97 6.43 11.08
N PHE A 220 10.35 7.30 10.16
CA PHE A 220 11.44 7.08 9.22
C PHE A 220 12.77 7.20 9.99
N ILE A 221 13.55 6.12 10.04
CA ILE A 221 14.96 6.21 10.42
C ILE A 221 15.77 6.32 9.13
N ILE A 222 16.36 7.50 8.93
CA ILE A 222 17.42 7.76 7.96
C ILE A 222 18.70 7.18 8.57
N TYR A 223 19.36 6.28 7.85
CA TYR A 223 20.72 5.83 8.15
C TYR A 223 21.72 6.96 7.85
N SER A 224 22.59 7.27 8.81
CA SER A 224 23.96 7.74 8.59
C SER A 224 24.82 7.18 9.71
#